data_AF-A0A559QGW9-F1
#
_entry.id   AF-A0A559QGW9-F1
#
_cell.length_a   1.000
_cell.length_b   1.000
_cell.length_c   1.000
_cell.angle_alpha   90.00
_cell.angle_beta   90.00
_cell.angle_gamma   90.00
#
_symmetry.space_group_name_H-M   'P 1'
#
loop_
_entity.id
_entity.type
_entity.pdbx_description
1 polymer ?
#
loop_
_entity_poly.entity_id
_entity_poly.type
_entity_poly.pdbx_seq_one_letter_code
_entity_poly.pdbx_strand_id
1 'polypeptide(L)'
;SGITSVKSSVALDYSYDALGRLEEVKEDNAAIIAYCYDAAGNRYNVVHNAGSDSCPDEPAPQLPAIVTGLSISSSQGGGYVVSWSPVSDAIWYEVNLPAPDAAFPNQQPPIRIDSPQTTMTTSTQRPINVRACNYYGCSIDASAF
;
A
#
# COMPACT_ATOMS: atom_id res chain seq x y z
N SER A 1 59.25 -2.34 25.80
CA SER A 1 58.17 -3.30 26.10
C SER A 1 57.10 -3.15 25.04
N GLY A 2 56.72 -4.26 24.39
CA GLY A 2 55.84 -4.27 23.22
C GLY A 2 54.41 -3.89 23.57
N ILE A 3 53.79 -3.11 22.69
CA ILE A 3 52.35 -2.88 22.72
C ILE A 3 51.73 -4.03 21.91
N THR A 4 51.02 -4.92 22.58
CA THR A 4 50.22 -5.95 21.93
C THR A 4 49.12 -5.26 21.16
N SER A 5 49.14 -5.34 19.82
CA SER A 5 48.01 -4.93 19.00
C SER A 5 46.87 -5.90 19.30
N VAL A 6 45.89 -5.47 20.10
CA VAL A 6 44.67 -6.25 20.27
C VAL A 6 43.91 -6.11 18.96
N LYS A 7 43.97 -7.14 18.12
CA LYS A 7 42.94 -7.32 17.10
C LYS A 7 41.64 -7.58 17.86
N SER A 8 40.80 -6.56 18.01
CA SER A 8 39.40 -6.78 18.31
C SER A 8 38.80 -7.35 17.02
N SER A 9 38.76 -8.67 16.88
CA SER A 9 38.00 -9.30 15.82
C SER A 9 36.54 -9.26 16.25
N VAL A 10 35.75 -8.42 15.59
CA VAL A 10 34.29 -8.51 15.65
C VAL A 10 33.89 -9.82 14.98
N ALA A 11 33.21 -10.70 15.72
CA ALA A 11 32.60 -11.90 15.16
C ALA A 11 31.15 -11.59 14.81
N LEU A 12 30.77 -11.87 13.56
CA LEU A 12 29.40 -11.77 13.10
C LEU A 12 28.82 -13.17 12.88
N ASP A 13 27.67 -13.41 13.48
CA ASP A 13 26.88 -14.62 13.27
C ASP A 13 25.63 -14.27 12.44
N TYR A 14 25.25 -15.18 11.55
CA TYR A 14 24.11 -15.02 10.64
C TYR A 14 23.14 -16.18 10.85
N SER A 15 21.88 -15.88 11.12
CA SER A 15 20.81 -16.90 11.16
C SER A 15 19.96 -16.82 9.89
N TYR A 16 19.37 -17.96 9.53
CA TYR A 16 18.52 -18.06 8.34
C TYR A 16 17.22 -18.75 8.71
N ASP A 17 16.14 -18.31 8.08
CA ASP A 17 14.85 -18.99 8.20
C ASP A 17 14.83 -20.34 7.43
N ALA A 18 13.71 -21.06 7.51
CA ALA A 18 13.54 -22.35 6.85
C ALA A 18 13.62 -22.30 5.31
N LEU A 19 13.51 -21.11 4.70
CA LEU A 19 13.65 -20.88 3.26
C LEU A 19 15.07 -20.47 2.87
N GLY A 20 16.00 -20.39 3.83
CA GLY A 20 17.40 -20.01 3.61
C GLY A 20 17.61 -18.51 3.44
N ARG A 21 16.69 -17.67 3.91
CA ARG A 21 16.80 -16.21 3.85
C ARG A 21 17.41 -15.69 5.13
N LEU A 22 18.25 -14.65 5.04
CA LEU A 22 18.93 -14.06 6.20
C LEU A 22 17.88 -13.45 7.14
N GLU A 23 17.78 -13.97 8.35
CA GLU A 23 16.77 -13.58 9.36
C GLU A 23 17.39 -12.63 10.39
N GLU A 24 18.62 -12.89 10.82
CA GLU A 24 19.28 -12.12 11.88
C GLU A 24 20.79 -11.98 11.63
N VAL A 25 21.34 -10.84 12.03
CA VAL A 25 22.78 -10.61 12.17
C VAL A 25 23.08 -10.32 13.63
N LYS A 26 24.01 -11.08 14.20
CA LYS A 26 24.49 -10.94 15.57
C LYS A 26 25.93 -10.49 15.60
N GLU A 27 26.25 -9.57 16.51
CA GLU A 27 27.61 -9.19 16.89
C GLU A 27 27.82 -9.58 18.35
N ASP A 28 28.85 -10.38 18.63
CA ASP A 28 29.15 -10.88 19.98
C ASP A 28 27.92 -11.51 20.70
N ASN A 29 27.12 -12.29 19.96
CA ASN A 29 25.83 -12.89 20.36
C ASN A 29 24.66 -11.93 20.57
N ALA A 30 24.82 -10.62 20.35
CA ALA A 30 23.75 -9.64 20.41
C ALA A 30 23.17 -9.36 19.02
N ALA A 31 21.85 -9.46 18.87
CA ALA A 31 21.18 -9.17 17.60
C ALA A 31 21.24 -7.68 17.27
N ILE A 32 21.95 -7.35 16.19
CA ILE A 32 22.15 -5.98 15.71
C ILE A 32 21.26 -5.64 14.51
N ILE A 33 20.88 -6.65 13.73
CA ILE A 33 19.95 -6.49 12.60
C ILE A 33 19.00 -7.68 12.56
N ALA A 34 17.73 -7.42 12.30
CA ALA A 34 16.76 -8.45 11.95
C ALA A 34 16.01 -8.09 10.68
N TYR A 35 15.75 -9.09 9.86
CA TYR A 35 15.04 -8.97 8.60
C TYR A 35 13.71 -9.70 8.69
N CYS A 36 12.62 -8.96 8.53
CA CYS A 36 11.28 -9.51 8.69
C CYS A 36 10.64 -9.75 7.33
N TYR A 37 10.07 -10.93 7.19
CA TYR A 37 9.48 -11.39 5.95
C TYR A 37 8.02 -11.76 6.13
N ASP A 38 7.21 -11.41 5.14
CA ASP A 38 5.81 -11.84 5.08
C ASP A 38 5.71 -13.32 4.68
N ALA A 39 4.51 -13.89 4.81
CA ALA A 39 4.24 -15.27 4.42
C ALA A 39 4.45 -15.56 2.92
N ALA A 40 4.38 -14.53 2.06
CA ALA A 40 4.58 -14.65 0.62
C ALA A 40 6.07 -14.64 0.22
N GLY A 41 6.96 -14.27 1.13
CA GLY A 41 8.38 -14.29 0.90
C GLY A 41 9.05 -12.91 0.86
N ASN A 42 8.29 -11.82 0.91
CA ASN A 42 8.80 -10.47 0.74
C ASN A 42 9.33 -9.89 2.04
N ARG A 43 10.44 -9.16 1.97
CA ARG A 43 10.97 -8.45 3.13
C ARG A 43 10.15 -7.17 3.36
N TYR A 44 9.43 -7.08 4.47
CA TYR A 44 8.63 -5.89 4.80
C TYR A 44 9.29 -4.97 5.84
N ASN A 45 10.29 -5.44 6.59
CA ASN A 45 10.96 -4.62 7.60
C ASN A 45 12.44 -5.00 7.78
N VAL A 46 13.22 -4.01 8.25
CA VAL A 46 14.60 -4.19 8.73
C VAL A 46 14.73 -3.48 10.06
N VAL A 47 14.90 -4.23 11.14
CA VAL A 47 15.08 -3.66 12.47
C VAL A 47 16.56 -3.57 12.79
N HIS A 48 17.01 -2.36 13.07
CA HIS A 48 18.36 -2.08 13.54
C HIS A 48 18.36 -2.04 15.06
N ASN A 49 19.38 -2.59 15.70
CA ASN A 49 19.41 -2.84 17.14
C ASN A 49 18.24 -3.74 17.57
N ALA A 50 18.04 -4.78 16.76
CA ALA A 50 16.94 -5.73 16.81
C ALA A 50 16.59 -6.25 18.22
N GLY A 51 17.59 -6.50 19.07
CA GLY A 51 17.34 -7.27 20.29
C GLY A 51 16.78 -8.67 19.96
N SER A 52 16.40 -9.43 20.98
CA SER A 52 15.99 -10.83 20.80
C SER A 52 14.58 -11.04 20.21
N ASP A 53 13.71 -10.01 20.18
CA ASP A 53 12.33 -10.07 19.68
C ASP A 53 12.09 -8.92 18.69
N SER A 54 12.63 -9.08 17.50
CA SER A 54 12.95 -7.96 16.61
C SER A 54 12.00 -7.80 15.44
N CYS A 55 11.20 -8.80 15.12
CA CYS A 55 10.18 -8.69 14.09
C CYS A 55 8.82 -8.40 14.70
N PRO A 56 8.28 -7.17 14.52
CA PRO A 56 6.89 -6.92 14.86
C PRO A 56 6.01 -7.78 13.97
N ASP A 57 4.80 -8.09 14.44
CA ASP A 57 3.78 -8.76 13.62
C ASP A 57 3.72 -8.11 12.23
N GLU A 58 3.59 -8.93 11.18
CA GLU A 58 3.45 -8.45 9.81
C GLU A 58 2.34 -7.38 9.79
N PRO A 59 2.62 -6.15 9.32
CA PRO A 59 1.58 -5.15 9.20
C PRO A 59 0.52 -5.74 8.28
N ALA A 60 -0.69 -5.94 8.81
CA ALA A 60 -1.78 -6.47 8.01
C ALA A 60 -1.87 -5.70 6.69
N PRO A 61 -2.05 -6.37 5.54
CA PRO A 61 -2.19 -5.72 4.25
C PRO A 61 -3.15 -4.52 4.37
N GLN A 62 -2.60 -3.31 4.29
CA GLN A 62 -3.38 -2.11 4.61
C GLN A 62 -4.10 -1.65 3.34
N LEU A 63 -5.43 -1.77 3.37
CA LEU A 63 -6.28 -1.15 2.36
C LEU A 63 -6.22 0.38 2.49
N PRO A 64 -6.26 1.12 1.37
CA PRO A 64 -6.32 2.58 1.43
C PRO A 64 -7.52 3.08 2.23
N ALA A 65 -7.36 4.27 2.82
CA ALA A 65 -8.49 4.96 3.45
C ALA A 65 -9.62 5.23 2.45
N ILE A 66 -10.85 5.33 2.95
CA ILE A 66 -12.01 5.68 2.13
C ILE A 66 -11.79 7.08 1.52
N VAL A 67 -12.16 7.22 0.25
CA VAL A 67 -12.13 8.52 -0.44
C VAL A 67 -13.04 9.53 0.27
N THR A 68 -12.54 10.74 0.49
CA THR A 68 -13.27 11.85 1.10
C THR A 68 -13.27 13.09 0.19
N GLY A 69 -14.14 14.06 0.46
CA GLY A 69 -14.23 15.27 -0.35
C GLY A 69 -14.67 15.03 -1.79
N LEU A 70 -15.39 13.93 -2.04
CA LEU A 70 -15.92 13.60 -3.36
C LEU A 70 -16.91 14.69 -3.81
N SER A 71 -16.64 15.29 -4.96
CA SER A 71 -17.44 16.37 -5.52
C SER A 71 -17.64 16.19 -7.03
N ILE A 72 -18.80 16.64 -7.51
CA ILE A 72 -19.19 16.63 -8.92
C ILE A 72 -19.46 18.08 -9.32
N SER A 73 -18.80 18.54 -10.39
CA SER A 73 -18.97 19.88 -10.94
C SER A 73 -19.17 19.82 -12.45
N SER A 74 -19.84 20.81 -13.05
CA SER A 74 -19.99 20.86 -14.51
C SER A 74 -18.67 21.23 -15.19
N SER A 75 -18.40 20.63 -16.34
CA SER A 75 -17.28 20.96 -17.21
C SER A 75 -17.71 21.91 -18.32
N GLN A 76 -16.85 22.89 -18.65
CA GLN A 76 -17.06 23.89 -19.71
C GLN A 76 -17.34 23.27 -21.11
N GLY A 77 -16.97 22.00 -21.32
CA GLY A 77 -17.12 21.28 -22.59
C GLY A 77 -18.36 20.39 -22.71
N GLY A 78 -19.29 20.41 -21.75
CA GLY A 78 -20.43 19.49 -21.72
C GLY A 78 -20.04 18.14 -21.10
N GLY A 79 -20.15 18.06 -19.78
CA GLY A 79 -19.78 16.90 -18.98
C GLY A 79 -19.65 17.28 -17.50
N TYR A 80 -19.10 16.37 -16.70
CA TYR A 80 -18.87 16.58 -15.28
C TYR A 80 -17.40 16.31 -14.92
N VAL A 81 -16.83 17.12 -14.05
CA VAL A 81 -15.56 16.82 -13.36
C VAL A 81 -15.90 16.19 -12.03
N VAL A 82 -15.36 15.00 -11.80
CA VAL A 82 -15.40 14.30 -10.53
C VAL A 82 -14.05 14.50 -9.87
N SER A 83 -14.03 14.98 -8.63
CA SER A 83 -12.80 15.21 -7.88
C SER A 83 -12.95 14.76 -6.43
N TRP A 84 -11.84 14.44 -5.79
CA TRP A 84 -11.79 14.00 -4.40
C TRP A 84 -10.47 14.38 -3.73
N SER A 85 -10.39 14.17 -2.43
CA SER A 85 -9.15 14.38 -1.67
C SER A 85 -8.17 13.23 -1.89
N PRO A 86 -6.88 13.49 -2.14
CA PRO A 86 -5.87 12.45 -2.28
C PRO A 86 -5.80 11.55 -1.05
N VAL A 87 -5.66 10.24 -1.28
CA VAL A 87 -5.44 9.23 -0.25
C VAL A 87 -3.97 8.81 -0.29
N SER A 88 -3.25 8.98 0.82
CA SER A 88 -1.78 8.90 0.87
C SER A 88 -1.18 7.55 0.46
N ASP A 89 -1.89 6.45 0.71
CA ASP A 89 -1.48 5.09 0.40
C ASP A 89 -2.16 4.51 -0.86
N ALA A 90 -2.90 5.34 -1.59
CA ALA A 90 -3.49 4.96 -2.88
C ALA A 90 -2.47 5.08 -4.01
N ILE A 91 -2.39 4.04 -4.84
CA ILE A 91 -1.57 3.97 -6.04
C ILE A 91 -2.41 4.29 -7.29
N TRP A 92 -3.69 3.94 -7.26
CA TRP A 92 -4.68 4.37 -8.25
C TRP A 92 -6.06 4.51 -7.59
N TYR A 93 -7.00 5.07 -8.34
CA TYR A 93 -8.42 5.11 -7.99
C TYR A 93 -9.22 4.33 -9.00
N GLU A 94 -10.34 3.78 -8.56
CA GLU A 94 -11.31 3.13 -9.41
C GLU A 94 -12.61 3.90 -9.36
N VAL A 95 -13.07 4.33 -10.54
CA VAL A 95 -14.34 5.02 -10.73
C VAL A 95 -15.31 4.04 -11.36
N ASN A 96 -16.36 3.70 -10.64
CA ASN A 96 -17.44 2.85 -11.12
C ASN A 96 -18.68 3.69 -11.43
N LEU A 97 -19.22 3.46 -12.62
CA LEU A 97 -20.49 4.02 -13.08
C LEU A 97 -21.50 2.88 -13.14
N PRO A 98 -22.48 2.83 -12.22
CA PRO A 98 -23.55 1.85 -12.29
C PRO A 98 -24.23 1.90 -13.67
N ALA A 99 -24.49 0.72 -14.22
CA ALA A 99 -25.12 0.57 -15.53
C ALA A 99 -26.49 1.29 -15.58
N PRO A 100 -26.90 1.81 -16.75
CA PRO A 100 -28.17 2.53 -16.91
C PRO A 100 -29.41 1.63 -16.72
N ASP A 101 -29.24 0.31 -16.75
CA ASP A 101 -30.26 -0.66 -16.37
C ASP A 101 -29.74 -1.60 -15.26
N ALA A 102 -30.61 -1.94 -14.30
CA ALA A 102 -30.31 -2.94 -13.28
C ALA A 102 -30.18 -4.37 -13.85
N ALA A 103 -30.28 -4.53 -15.17
CA ALA A 103 -30.25 -5.81 -15.88
C ALA A 103 -28.81 -6.29 -16.16
N PHE A 104 -27.83 -5.38 -16.20
CA PHE A 104 -26.41 -5.72 -16.31
C PHE A 104 -25.57 -5.08 -15.18
N PRO A 105 -25.81 -5.43 -13.91
CA PRO A 105 -25.16 -4.78 -12.78
C PRO A 105 -23.62 -4.99 -12.72
N ASN A 106 -23.05 -5.89 -13.52
CA ASN A 106 -21.66 -6.35 -13.43
C ASN A 106 -20.87 -6.35 -14.77
N GLN A 107 -21.07 -5.38 -15.67
CA GLN A 107 -20.44 -5.47 -17.02
C GLN A 107 -19.54 -4.30 -17.44
N GLN A 108 -19.41 -3.23 -16.66
CA GLN A 108 -18.35 -2.24 -16.95
C GLN A 108 -17.21 -2.39 -15.93
N PRO A 109 -15.99 -2.73 -16.36
CA PRO A 109 -14.85 -2.70 -15.45
C PRO A 109 -14.69 -1.27 -14.92
N PRO A 110 -14.33 -1.11 -13.64
CA PRO A 110 -14.07 0.21 -13.08
C PRO A 110 -12.97 0.90 -13.89
N ILE A 111 -13.13 2.20 -14.07
CA ILE A 111 -12.15 3.02 -14.78
C ILE A 111 -11.01 3.32 -13.80
N ARG A 112 -9.80 2.88 -14.14
CA ARG A 112 -8.58 3.20 -13.38
C ARG A 112 -8.16 4.64 -13.66
N ILE A 113 -7.99 5.43 -12.60
CA ILE A 113 -7.59 6.84 -12.64
C ILE A 113 -6.37 7.03 -11.73
N ASP A 114 -5.29 7.64 -12.23
CA ASP A 114 -4.05 7.85 -11.48
C ASP A 114 -3.98 9.24 -10.81
N SER A 115 -5.05 10.03 -10.92
CA SER A 115 -5.18 11.40 -10.41
C SER A 115 -6.42 11.51 -9.51
N PRO A 116 -6.43 12.40 -8.50
CA PRO A 116 -7.60 12.60 -7.61
C PRO A 116 -8.78 13.32 -8.29
N GLN A 117 -8.81 13.33 -9.63
CA GLN A 117 -9.87 13.91 -10.44
C GLN A 117 -9.90 13.28 -11.83
N THR A 118 -11.10 13.25 -12.42
CA THR A 118 -11.32 12.85 -13.81
C THR A 118 -12.50 13.59 -14.42
N THR A 119 -12.47 13.79 -15.74
CA THR A 119 -13.58 14.40 -16.48
C THR A 119 -14.38 13.31 -17.16
N MET A 120 -15.70 13.33 -16.95
CA MET A 120 -16.65 12.46 -17.60
C MET A 120 -17.47 13.26 -18.62
N THR A 121 -17.56 12.75 -19.85
CA THR A 121 -18.22 13.43 -20.97
C THR A 121 -19.70 13.08 -21.11
N THR A 122 -20.26 12.30 -20.19
CA THR A 122 -21.67 11.91 -20.25
C THR A 122 -22.55 13.03 -19.72
N SER A 123 -23.62 13.37 -20.44
CA SER A 123 -24.58 14.41 -20.05
C SER A 123 -25.56 13.99 -18.96
N THR A 124 -25.63 12.71 -18.62
CA THR A 124 -26.48 12.20 -17.54
C THR A 124 -25.66 12.08 -16.27
N GLN A 125 -25.96 12.90 -15.27
CA GLN A 125 -25.41 12.72 -13.92
C GLN A 125 -25.91 11.38 -13.36
N ARG A 126 -24.98 10.50 -13.00
CA ARG A 126 -25.25 9.16 -12.45
C ARG A 126 -24.62 9.07 -11.07
N PRO A 127 -25.07 8.15 -10.20
CA PRO A 127 -24.32 7.85 -8.98
C PRO A 127 -22.90 7.46 -9.36
N ILE A 128 -21.90 8.10 -8.77
CA ILE A 128 -20.50 7.80 -9.02
C ILE A 128 -19.93 7.18 -7.76
N ASN A 129 -19.36 6.00 -7.89
CA ASN A 129 -18.64 5.33 -6.82
C ASN A 129 -17.15 5.45 -7.09
N VAL A 130 -16.40 5.93 -6.10
CA VAL A 130 -14.94 6.04 -6.17
C VAL A 130 -14.34 5.28 -5.01
N ARG A 131 -13.33 4.45 -5.29
CA ARG A 131 -12.52 3.77 -4.27
C ARG A 131 -11.04 4.00 -4.53
N ALA A 132 -10.27 4.07 -3.44
CA ALA A 132 -8.82 4.20 -3.47
C ALA A 132 -8.20 2.81 -3.43
N CYS A 133 -7.20 2.55 -4.27
CA CYS A 133 -6.62 1.22 -4.44
C CYS A 133 -5.10 1.22 -4.36
N ASN A 134 -4.54 0.17 -3.79
CA ASN A 134 -3.11 -0.13 -3.79
C ASN A 134 -2.89 -1.62 -4.12
N TYR A 135 -1.65 -2.10 -4.06
CA TYR A 135 -1.33 -3.50 -4.38
C TYR A 135 -2.02 -4.54 -3.48
N TYR A 136 -2.52 -4.12 -2.31
CA TYR A 136 -3.21 -4.99 -1.34
C TYR A 136 -4.73 -5.01 -1.52
N GLY A 137 -5.30 -4.10 -2.31
CA GLY A 137 -6.73 -4.03 -2.61
C GLY A 137 -7.26 -2.61 -2.64
N CYS A 138 -8.58 -2.48 -2.60
CA CYS A 138 -9.28 -1.20 -2.64
C CYS A 138 -10.07 -0.93 -1.36
N SER A 139 -10.23 0.35 -1.02
CA SER A 139 -11.19 0.81 -0.02
C SER A 139 -12.62 0.40 -0.41
N ILE A 140 -13.56 0.54 0.54
CA ILE A 140 -14.98 0.56 0.19
C ILE A 140 -15.32 1.81 -0.65
N ASP A 141 -16.46 1.76 -1.33
CA ASP A 141 -16.92 2.82 -2.23
C ASP A 141 -17.32 4.10 -1.47
N ALA A 142 -16.86 5.25 -1.95
CA ALA A 142 -17.44 6.55 -1.66
C ALA A 142 -18.38 6.96 -2.79
N SER A 143 -19.61 7.32 -2.46
CA SER A 143 -20.66 7.62 -3.44
C SER A 143 -21.02 9.10 -3.47
N ALA A 144 -21.24 9.66 -4.66
CA ALA A 144 -21.83 10.98 -4.87
C ALA A 144 -22.97 10.91 -5.90
N PHE A 145 -23.97 11.80 -5.74
CA PHE A 145 -25.15 11.92 -6.59
C PHE A 145 -25.17 13.25 -7.33
#